data_AF-A0A4S2KE23-F1
#
_entry.id   AF-A0A4S2KE23-F1
#
_cell.length_a   1.000
_cell.length_b   1.000
_cell.length_c   1.000
_cell.angle_alpha   90.00
_cell.angle_beta   90.00
_cell.angle_gamma   90.00
#
_symmetry.space_group_name_H-M   'P 1'
#
loop_
_entity.id
_entity.type
_entity.pdbx_description
1 polymer ?
#
loop_
_entity_poly.entity_id
_entity_poly.type
_entity_poly.pdbx_seq_one_letter_code
_entity_poly.pdbx_strand_id
1 'polypeptide(L)'
;MDFAGIASVVGTRLLSSMAQALQTHEVIPDVVDKVPASVLNVTYPNNLAVEIGKVLTPTLVKDQPTVQWDGEANAFYTLCMTDPDAPSRQNPKFREWHHWLVGNIPGSDVPKGETLSQYVGSGPPQGTGLHRYVFLLYKQPGKLTFDEKRLTNRSGDNRGKFSIRKFAAKYKLGDPIAGNMYQAEYDDYVPILYKQLEGILLCVVGFSLGDVESEFKKAKIEPDIIDKAPIEKIEVKYGNKVVDLGTELTPTETHEIPEIHYKHEGGVLYTLVLTDPDVPRRGGYNREFRHWLVGNIPEENIAKGEVLAEYVGPAPPKNTGKHRYVFLIYKQNQGAITFDERRLSTWDGSQRKRFSIKKFAEKYNLEGPIADSSTICAMFDKVG
;
A
#
# COMPACT_ATOMS: atom_id res chain seq x y z
N MET A 1 26.90 -28.13 40.22
CA MET A 1 27.18 -27.43 38.96
C MET A 1 26.75 -25.99 39.13
N ASP A 2 27.56 -25.03 38.72
CA ASP A 2 27.32 -23.61 39.00
C ASP A 2 26.37 -22.99 37.96
N PHE A 3 25.09 -22.88 38.32
CA PHE A 3 24.06 -22.32 37.47
C PHE A 3 24.21 -20.80 37.25
N ALA A 4 24.83 -20.07 38.20
CA ALA A 4 25.01 -18.63 38.10
C ALA A 4 26.08 -18.28 37.04
N GLY A 5 27.18 -19.03 37.01
CA GLY A 5 28.22 -18.89 35.98
C GLY A 5 27.71 -19.12 34.56
N ILE A 6 26.84 -20.13 34.36
CA ILE A 6 26.27 -20.44 33.04
C ILE A 6 25.32 -19.32 32.57
N ALA A 7 24.43 -18.83 33.44
CA ALA A 7 23.50 -17.76 33.12
C ALA A 7 24.23 -16.46 32.72
N SER A 8 25.30 -16.11 33.45
CA SER A 8 26.14 -14.94 33.15
C SER A 8 26.80 -15.04 31.77
N VAL A 9 27.40 -16.19 31.43
CA VAL A 9 28.05 -16.41 30.12
C VAL A 9 27.04 -16.37 28.96
N VAL A 10 25.84 -16.92 29.14
CA VAL A 10 24.77 -16.86 28.13
C VAL A 10 24.31 -15.41 27.91
N GLY A 11 24.08 -14.65 29.00
CA GLY A 11 23.73 -13.23 28.91
C GLY A 11 24.78 -12.41 28.17
N THR A 12 26.07 -12.55 28.51
CA THR A 12 27.17 -11.85 27.83
C THR A 12 27.24 -12.18 26.34
N ARG A 13 27.03 -13.45 25.96
CA ARG A 13 26.99 -13.86 24.55
C ARG A 13 25.83 -13.22 23.79
N LEU A 14 24.63 -13.21 24.36
CA LEU A 14 23.45 -12.58 23.75
C LEU A 14 23.59 -11.07 23.55
N LEU A 15 24.25 -10.38 24.50
CA LEU A 15 24.58 -8.96 24.34
C LEU A 15 25.61 -8.73 23.22
N SER A 16 26.62 -9.61 23.11
CA SER A 16 27.62 -9.50 22.04
C SER A 16 27.01 -9.75 20.65
N SER A 17 26.11 -10.73 20.50
CA SER A 17 25.41 -10.96 19.23
C SER A 17 24.42 -9.86 18.89
N MET A 18 23.76 -9.25 19.89
CA MET A 18 22.96 -8.04 19.67
C MET A 18 23.81 -6.86 19.19
N ALA A 19 24.91 -6.55 19.87
CA ALA A 19 25.81 -5.47 19.48
C ALA A 19 26.28 -5.64 18.03
N GLN A 20 26.73 -6.85 17.68
CA GLN A 20 27.17 -7.18 16.33
C GLN A 20 26.03 -7.07 15.32
N ALA A 21 24.85 -7.62 15.58
CA ALA A 21 23.71 -7.57 14.67
C ALA A 21 23.23 -6.13 14.42
N LEU A 22 23.07 -5.32 15.48
CA LEU A 22 22.61 -3.93 15.35
C LEU A 22 23.60 -3.05 14.56
N GLN A 23 24.90 -3.35 14.62
CA GLN A 23 25.93 -2.71 13.80
C GLN A 23 25.93 -3.25 12.36
N THR A 24 25.94 -4.57 12.16
CA THR A 24 25.95 -5.22 10.83
C THR A 24 24.72 -4.87 9.99
N HIS A 25 23.55 -4.75 10.62
CA HIS A 25 22.32 -4.32 9.97
C HIS A 25 22.12 -2.81 10.00
N GLU A 26 23.11 -2.00 10.40
CA GLU A 26 23.08 -0.53 10.41
C GLU A 26 21.94 0.11 11.24
N VAL A 27 21.30 -0.66 12.14
CA VAL A 27 20.30 -0.14 13.10
C VAL A 27 20.96 0.92 13.99
N ILE A 28 22.24 0.74 14.28
CA ILE A 28 23.17 1.80 14.62
C ILE A 28 23.97 2.13 13.33
N PRO A 29 23.92 3.36 12.78
CA PRO A 29 23.34 4.58 13.35
C PRO A 29 21.92 4.94 12.85
N ASP A 30 21.25 4.14 12.01
CA ASP A 30 19.99 4.58 11.38
C ASP A 30 18.88 4.93 12.39
N VAL A 31 18.73 4.12 13.45
CA VAL A 31 17.58 4.16 14.38
C VAL A 31 18.00 4.64 15.77
N VAL A 32 19.15 4.17 16.28
CA VAL A 32 19.68 4.52 17.61
C VAL A 32 21.20 4.69 17.58
N ASP A 33 21.75 5.46 18.52
CA ASP A 33 23.20 5.76 18.56
C ASP A 33 24.03 4.75 19.36
N LYS A 34 23.37 3.93 20.19
CA LYS A 34 24.01 3.02 21.14
C LYS A 34 23.33 1.67 21.13
N VAL A 35 24.11 0.64 21.45
CA VAL A 35 23.59 -0.71 21.72
C VAL A 35 22.78 -0.66 23.03
N PRO A 36 21.53 -1.14 23.06
CA PRO A 36 20.76 -1.25 24.30
C PRO A 36 21.46 -2.14 25.34
N ALA A 37 21.23 -1.91 26.63
CA ALA A 37 21.91 -2.66 27.70
C ALA A 37 21.46 -4.13 27.81
N SER A 38 20.26 -4.46 27.33
CA SER A 38 19.65 -5.79 27.42
C SER A 38 19.03 -6.25 26.10
N VAL A 39 19.00 -7.57 25.86
CA VAL A 39 18.18 -8.14 24.78
C VAL A 39 16.72 -8.19 25.23
N LEU A 40 15.80 -7.66 24.42
CA LEU A 40 14.37 -7.72 24.69
C LEU A 40 13.81 -9.07 24.25
N ASN A 41 13.14 -9.80 25.15
CA ASN A 41 12.47 -11.04 24.79
C ASN A 41 11.17 -10.70 24.04
N VAL A 42 11.06 -11.18 22.80
CA VAL A 42 9.89 -11.01 21.93
C VAL A 42 9.52 -12.40 21.42
N THR A 43 8.30 -12.85 21.70
CA THR A 43 7.81 -14.17 21.29
C THR A 43 6.47 -14.03 20.57
N TYR A 44 6.47 -14.39 19.29
CA TYR A 44 5.27 -14.50 18.46
C TYR A 44 4.46 -15.75 18.80
N PRO A 45 3.18 -15.83 18.39
CA PRO A 45 2.35 -17.03 18.57
C PRO A 45 3.03 -18.32 18.08
N ASN A 46 2.61 -19.45 18.63
CA ASN A 46 3.26 -20.77 18.45
C ASN A 46 4.69 -20.84 19.01
N ASN A 47 5.03 -20.01 20.01
CA ASN A 47 6.33 -19.96 20.69
C ASN A 47 7.51 -19.58 19.77
N LEU A 48 7.26 -18.79 18.73
CA LEU A 48 8.30 -18.29 17.84
C LEU A 48 9.06 -17.13 18.51
N ALA A 49 10.16 -17.44 19.17
CA ALA A 49 11.06 -16.43 19.75
C ALA A 49 11.82 -15.66 18.65
N VAL A 50 11.94 -14.35 18.80
CA VAL A 50 12.74 -13.50 17.91
C VAL A 50 14.23 -13.65 18.26
N GLU A 51 14.91 -14.51 17.52
CA GLU A 51 16.37 -14.55 17.46
C GLU A 51 16.90 -13.34 16.67
N ILE A 52 17.90 -12.65 17.23
CA ILE A 52 18.33 -11.36 16.71
C ILE A 52 18.96 -11.43 15.32
N GLY A 53 18.52 -10.55 14.42
CA GLY A 53 19.00 -10.45 13.03
C GLY A 53 18.44 -11.49 12.06
N LYS A 54 17.72 -12.51 12.55
CA LYS A 54 17.13 -13.56 11.71
C LYS A 54 16.09 -13.01 10.73
N VAL A 55 15.88 -13.74 9.64
CA VAL A 55 14.77 -13.50 8.73
C VAL A 55 13.52 -14.24 9.23
N LEU A 56 12.41 -13.53 9.36
CA LEU A 56 11.07 -14.09 9.63
C LEU A 56 10.14 -13.67 8.48
N THR A 57 9.16 -14.49 8.11
CA THR A 57 8.20 -14.11 7.07
C THR A 57 7.06 -13.26 7.65
N PRO A 58 6.47 -12.31 6.90
CA PRO A 58 5.30 -11.55 7.32
C PRO A 58 4.16 -12.42 7.87
N THR A 59 3.91 -13.59 7.27
CA THR A 59 2.93 -14.58 7.75
C THR A 59 3.18 -15.04 9.20
N LEU A 60 4.44 -15.22 9.60
CA LEU A 60 4.80 -15.65 10.96
C LEU A 60 4.65 -14.53 11.99
N VAL A 61 4.74 -13.27 11.56
CA VAL A 61 4.76 -12.08 12.42
C VAL A 61 3.51 -11.20 12.28
N LYS A 62 2.45 -11.74 11.66
CA LYS A 62 1.18 -11.05 11.41
C LYS A 62 0.42 -10.65 12.69
N ASP A 63 0.51 -11.50 13.71
CA ASP A 63 -0.19 -11.37 14.99
C ASP A 63 0.73 -10.73 16.04
N GLN A 64 0.17 -9.98 16.99
CA GLN A 64 0.96 -9.26 18.00
C GLN A 64 1.78 -10.23 18.87
N PRO A 65 3.10 -10.01 19.05
CA PRO A 65 3.91 -10.84 19.93
C PRO A 65 3.66 -10.51 21.40
N THR A 66 4.03 -11.46 22.28
CA THR A 66 4.24 -11.14 23.69
C THR A 66 5.67 -10.63 23.87
N VAL A 67 5.87 -9.66 24.76
CA VAL A 67 7.16 -9.03 25.01
C VAL A 67 7.43 -9.04 26.52
N GLN A 68 8.66 -9.42 26.91
CA GLN A 68 9.05 -9.52 28.32
C GLN A 68 10.44 -8.93 28.59
N TRP A 69 10.56 -8.34 29.77
CA TRP A 69 11.80 -7.84 30.37
C TRP A 69 11.66 -7.89 31.90
N ASP A 70 12.78 -7.72 32.61
CA ASP A 70 12.79 -7.51 34.05
C ASP A 70 12.44 -6.04 34.35
N GLY A 71 11.18 -5.80 34.73
CA GLY A 71 10.59 -4.47 34.87
C GLY A 71 10.39 -4.09 36.34
N GLU A 72 10.92 -2.95 36.76
CA GLU A 72 10.74 -2.41 38.11
C GLU A 72 9.25 -2.13 38.38
N ALA A 73 8.70 -2.70 39.46
CA ALA A 73 7.26 -2.72 39.73
C ALA A 73 6.57 -1.32 39.78
N ASN A 74 7.31 -0.28 40.16
CA ASN A 74 6.81 1.11 40.26
C ASN A 74 7.28 2.02 39.11
N ALA A 75 7.94 1.47 38.08
CA ALA A 75 8.37 2.21 36.91
C ALA A 75 7.38 2.07 35.75
N PHE A 76 7.44 3.03 34.83
CA PHE A 76 6.70 3.02 33.58
C PHE A 76 7.65 2.86 32.39
N TYR A 77 7.22 2.19 31.34
CA TYR A 77 8.03 1.92 30.16
C TYR A 77 7.28 2.26 28.87
N THR A 78 8.07 2.60 27.83
CA THR A 78 7.62 2.74 26.45
C THR A 78 8.21 1.62 25.61
N LEU A 79 7.37 0.90 24.88
CA LEU A 79 7.75 -0.08 23.87
C LEU A 79 7.44 0.47 22.46
N CYS A 80 8.42 0.37 21.57
CA CYS A 80 8.25 0.70 20.15
C CYS A 80 8.74 -0.47 19.27
N MET A 81 8.03 -0.72 18.17
CA MET A 81 8.49 -1.53 17.03
C MET A 81 8.49 -0.64 15.79
N THR A 82 9.60 -0.57 15.06
CA THR A 82 9.81 0.41 13.98
C THR A 82 10.55 -0.20 12.77
N ASP A 83 10.18 0.23 11.57
CA ASP A 83 10.79 -0.12 10.27
C ASP A 83 11.51 1.12 9.68
N PRO A 84 12.85 1.16 9.67
CA PRO A 84 13.60 2.27 9.08
C PRO A 84 13.74 2.16 7.56
N ASP A 85 13.28 1.07 6.94
CA ASP A 85 13.48 0.78 5.52
C ASP A 85 12.27 1.13 4.67
N ALA A 86 11.11 1.47 5.24
CA ALA A 86 9.92 1.82 4.48
C ALA A 86 10.13 2.98 3.45
N PRO A 87 9.74 2.83 2.16
CA PRO A 87 9.19 1.64 1.50
C PRO A 87 10.25 0.68 0.93
N SER A 88 11.52 1.07 0.84
CA SER A 88 12.66 0.17 0.52
C SER A 88 13.95 0.71 1.15
N ARG A 89 14.84 -0.16 1.64
CA ARG A 89 16.11 0.28 2.28
C ARG A 89 16.98 1.16 1.38
N GLN A 90 16.90 0.97 0.06
CA GLN A 90 17.63 1.76 -0.94
C GLN A 90 17.03 3.15 -1.16
N ASN A 91 15.75 3.36 -0.83
CA ASN A 91 15.05 4.63 -0.98
C ASN A 91 13.98 4.81 0.11
N PRO A 92 14.38 5.00 1.38
CA PRO A 92 13.50 4.84 2.54
C PRO A 92 12.72 6.15 2.84
N LYS A 93 11.88 6.57 1.88
CA LYS A 93 11.10 7.83 1.89
C LYS A 93 10.15 7.97 3.09
N PHE A 94 9.77 6.86 3.73
CA PHE A 94 8.86 6.82 4.87
C PHE A 94 9.59 6.44 6.18
N ARG A 95 10.93 6.43 6.20
CA ARG A 95 11.73 6.20 7.41
C ARG A 95 11.33 7.17 8.54
N GLU A 96 11.00 6.70 9.74
CA GLU A 96 10.65 5.32 10.12
C GLU A 96 9.13 5.08 9.96
N TRP A 97 8.71 3.82 9.77
CA TRP A 97 7.31 3.41 9.85
C TRP A 97 7.07 2.61 11.14
N HIS A 98 6.31 3.14 12.10
CA HIS A 98 6.18 2.48 13.41
C HIS A 98 5.03 1.46 13.45
N HIS A 99 5.41 0.19 13.59
CA HIS A 99 4.52 -0.97 13.62
C HIS A 99 3.72 -1.09 14.93
N TRP A 100 4.31 -0.69 16.05
CA TRP A 100 3.68 -0.75 17.36
C TRP A 100 4.26 0.32 18.27
N LEU A 101 3.42 0.98 19.06
CA LEU A 101 3.87 1.96 20.05
C LEU A 101 2.94 1.92 21.27
N VAL A 102 3.50 1.60 22.43
CA VAL A 102 2.78 1.51 23.71
C VAL A 102 3.59 2.26 24.76
N GLY A 103 3.00 3.29 25.36
CA GLY A 103 3.58 4.02 26.48
C GLY A 103 2.95 3.61 27.81
N ASN A 104 3.40 4.21 28.91
CA ASN A 104 2.83 4.05 30.25
C ASN A 104 2.66 2.59 30.70
N ILE A 105 3.50 1.66 30.24
CA ILE A 105 3.46 0.25 30.63
C ILE A 105 3.95 0.13 32.08
N PRO A 106 3.13 -0.33 33.04
CA PRO A 106 3.57 -0.49 34.43
C PRO A 106 4.39 -1.78 34.59
N GLY A 107 5.62 -1.66 35.11
CA GLY A 107 6.53 -2.80 35.28
C GLY A 107 6.84 -3.49 33.95
N SER A 108 6.27 -4.68 33.71
CA SER A 108 6.38 -5.43 32.45
C SER A 108 5.03 -5.85 31.85
N ASP A 109 3.92 -5.25 32.32
CA ASP A 109 2.55 -5.62 31.96
C ASP A 109 2.06 -4.84 30.73
N VAL A 110 2.56 -5.20 29.54
CA VAL A 110 2.25 -4.53 28.26
C VAL A 110 0.74 -4.32 28.03
N PRO A 111 -0.18 -5.29 28.32
CA PRO A 111 -1.62 -5.08 28.20
C PRO A 111 -2.22 -3.96 29.07
N LYS A 112 -1.55 -3.56 30.17
CA LYS A 112 -1.94 -2.41 31.00
C LYS A 112 -1.33 -1.08 30.53
N GLY A 113 -0.49 -1.11 29.51
CA GLY A 113 0.07 0.07 28.87
C GLY A 113 -0.95 0.84 28.02
N GLU A 114 -0.64 2.10 27.77
CA GLU A 114 -1.39 2.98 26.89
C GLU A 114 -0.95 2.76 25.43
N THR A 115 -1.76 2.05 24.65
CA THR A 115 -1.47 1.80 23.23
C THR A 115 -1.65 3.08 22.42
N LEU A 116 -0.52 3.67 21.98
CA LEU A 116 -0.48 4.86 21.13
C LEU A 116 -0.65 4.50 19.67
N SER A 117 -0.18 3.33 19.25
CA SER A 117 -0.41 2.79 17.90
C SER A 117 -0.50 1.28 17.99
N GLN A 118 -1.64 0.72 17.60
CA GLN A 118 -1.90 -0.73 17.66
C GLN A 118 -0.91 -1.52 16.79
N TYR A 119 -0.68 -2.79 17.14
CA TYR A 119 0.24 -3.66 16.41
C TYR A 119 -0.19 -3.87 14.95
N VAL A 120 0.78 -3.75 14.05
CA VAL A 120 0.69 -4.09 12.63
C VAL A 120 1.88 -4.99 12.29
N GLY A 121 1.64 -6.14 11.67
CA GLY A 121 2.70 -7.07 11.24
C GLY A 121 3.66 -6.46 10.20
N SER A 122 4.74 -7.17 9.87
CA SER A 122 5.62 -6.78 8.76
C SER A 122 4.84 -6.71 7.44
N GLY A 123 5.14 -5.71 6.62
CA GLY A 123 4.49 -5.51 5.32
C GLY A 123 5.42 -4.96 4.23
N PRO A 124 6.64 -5.52 4.05
CA PRO A 124 7.60 -5.03 3.06
C PRO A 124 7.02 -5.21 1.64
N PRO A 125 7.03 -4.17 0.78
CA PRO A 125 6.47 -4.28 -0.57
C PRO A 125 7.22 -5.29 -1.45
N GLN A 126 6.56 -5.82 -2.48
CA GLN A 126 7.18 -6.78 -3.39
C GLN A 126 8.38 -6.16 -4.12
N GLY A 127 9.52 -6.86 -4.10
CA GLY A 127 10.74 -6.43 -4.79
C GLY A 127 11.61 -5.39 -4.05
N THR A 128 11.28 -5.03 -2.81
CA THR A 128 12.08 -4.09 -1.98
C THR A 128 13.17 -4.79 -1.14
N GLY A 129 13.11 -6.12 -1.07
CA GLY A 129 14.04 -6.96 -0.31
C GLY A 129 13.76 -6.97 1.20
N LEU A 130 14.80 -7.26 1.99
CA LEU A 130 14.71 -7.33 3.44
C LEU A 130 14.62 -5.94 4.09
N HIS A 131 13.53 -5.73 4.83
CA HIS A 131 13.33 -4.62 5.77
C HIS A 131 13.73 -5.05 7.19
N ARG A 132 14.25 -4.11 7.99
CA ARG A 132 14.61 -4.33 9.40
C ARG A 132 13.43 -3.98 10.31
N TYR A 133 13.05 -4.89 11.20
CA TYR A 133 12.00 -4.66 12.19
C TYR A 133 12.65 -4.61 13.57
N VAL A 134 12.71 -3.40 14.15
CA VAL A 134 13.49 -3.10 15.36
C VAL A 134 12.55 -2.85 16.53
N PHE A 135 12.68 -3.64 17.60
CA PHE A 135 12.04 -3.39 18.88
C PHE A 135 12.97 -2.61 19.82
N LEU A 136 12.42 -1.59 20.48
CA LEU A 136 13.12 -0.75 21.44
C LEU A 136 12.25 -0.55 22.68
N LEU A 137 12.83 -0.78 23.85
CA LEU A 137 12.22 -0.55 25.15
C LEU A 137 12.95 0.60 25.87
N TYR A 138 12.19 1.57 26.36
CA TYR A 138 12.68 2.71 27.13
C TYR A 138 12.06 2.72 28.52
N LYS A 139 12.84 3.10 29.53
CA LYS A 139 12.32 3.43 30.87
C LYS A 139 11.86 4.89 30.86
N GLN A 140 10.62 5.15 31.27
CA GLN A 140 10.11 6.52 31.37
C GLN A 140 10.61 7.18 32.68
N PRO A 141 10.77 8.51 32.71
CA PRO A 141 11.08 9.24 33.96
C PRO A 141 9.92 9.24 34.98
N GLY A 142 8.73 8.79 34.56
CA GLY A 142 7.51 8.68 35.36
C GLY A 142 6.34 8.30 34.45
N LYS A 143 5.10 8.42 34.93
CA LYS A 143 3.91 8.33 34.06
C LYS A 143 3.87 9.59 33.17
N LEU A 144 3.61 9.41 31.88
CA LEU A 144 3.61 10.45 30.87
C LEU A 144 2.19 10.74 30.35
N THR A 145 2.02 11.87 29.68
CA THR A 145 0.82 12.19 28.89
C THR A 145 1.24 12.30 27.43
N PHE A 146 0.71 11.43 26.57
CA PHE A 146 1.06 11.37 25.15
C PHE A 146 0.03 12.10 24.28
N ASP A 147 0.48 13.11 23.54
CA ASP A 147 -0.36 13.90 22.63
C ASP A 147 -0.52 13.26 21.23
N GLU A 148 0.22 12.17 20.94
CA GLU A 148 0.22 11.53 19.63
C GLU A 148 -1.17 11.01 19.23
N LYS A 149 -1.51 11.06 17.94
CA LYS A 149 -2.77 10.46 17.46
C LYS A 149 -2.78 8.96 17.80
N ARG A 150 -3.85 8.47 18.43
CA ARG A 150 -4.02 7.04 18.68
C ARG A 150 -4.32 6.33 17.35
N LEU A 151 -3.41 5.46 16.89
CA LEU A 151 -3.51 4.80 15.58
C LEU A 151 -4.04 3.38 15.71
N THR A 152 -5.01 3.02 14.86
CA THR A 152 -5.53 1.66 14.77
C THR A 152 -4.64 0.77 13.90
N ASN A 153 -4.87 -0.54 13.92
CA ASN A 153 -4.29 -1.49 12.94
C ASN A 153 -5.18 -1.66 11.70
N ARG A 154 -5.94 -0.61 11.36
CA ARG A 154 -6.87 -0.54 10.21
C ARG A 154 -6.59 0.65 9.27
N SER A 155 -5.49 1.36 9.50
CA SER A 155 -5.03 2.50 8.69
C SER A 155 -3.51 2.56 8.69
N GLY A 156 -2.92 2.83 7.52
CA GLY A 156 -1.50 3.18 7.39
C GLY A 156 -1.18 4.66 7.74
N ASP A 157 -2.19 5.49 7.97
CA ASP A 157 -2.01 6.93 8.14
C ASP A 157 -1.21 7.29 9.39
N ASN A 158 -0.33 8.29 9.27
CA ASN A 158 0.50 8.83 10.36
C ASN A 158 1.51 7.81 10.95
N ARG A 159 1.72 6.66 10.30
CA ARG A 159 2.70 5.63 10.69
C ARG A 159 4.10 5.91 10.14
N GLY A 160 4.19 6.37 8.88
CA GLY A 160 5.46 6.69 8.22
C GLY A 160 6.00 8.07 8.59
N LYS A 161 7.30 8.28 8.37
CA LYS A 161 8.06 9.48 8.79
C LYS A 161 8.10 9.68 10.31
N PHE A 162 7.85 8.63 11.07
CA PHE A 162 8.11 8.57 12.49
C PHE A 162 9.62 8.70 12.76
N SER A 163 9.98 9.04 14.00
CA SER A 163 11.37 8.95 14.44
C SER A 163 11.40 8.64 15.93
N ILE A 164 11.85 7.44 16.29
CA ILE A 164 11.93 7.03 17.69
C ILE A 164 12.87 7.94 18.49
N ARG A 165 13.91 8.46 17.82
CA ARG A 165 14.84 9.47 18.35
C ARG A 165 14.13 10.76 18.79
N LYS A 166 13.26 11.31 17.93
CA LYS A 166 12.49 12.53 18.24
C LYS A 166 11.45 12.27 19.33
N PHE A 167 10.80 11.11 19.31
CA PHE A 167 9.86 10.70 20.35
C PHE A 167 10.54 10.56 21.72
N ALA A 168 11.68 9.87 21.78
CA ALA A 168 12.48 9.70 22.99
C ALA A 168 13.01 11.03 23.54
N ALA A 169 13.46 11.94 22.68
CA ALA A 169 13.87 13.29 23.07
C ALA A 169 12.70 14.12 23.63
N LYS A 170 11.54 14.12 22.95
CA LYS A 170 10.31 14.83 23.37
C LYS A 170 9.87 14.43 24.76
N TYR A 171 9.86 13.12 25.05
CA TYR A 171 9.39 12.57 26.32
C TYR A 171 10.50 12.30 27.34
N LYS A 172 11.74 12.72 27.07
CA LYS A 172 12.92 12.56 27.94
C LYS A 172 13.15 11.11 28.37
N LEU A 173 12.98 10.17 27.43
CA LEU A 173 13.12 8.73 27.66
C LEU A 173 14.56 8.25 27.81
N GLY A 174 15.55 9.07 27.39
CA GLY A 174 16.96 8.69 27.37
C GLY A 174 17.29 7.67 26.27
N ASP A 175 18.30 6.84 26.52
CA ASP A 175 18.69 5.73 25.64
C ASP A 175 17.75 4.51 25.84
N PRO A 176 17.57 3.64 24.83
CA PRO A 176 16.82 2.39 24.99
C PRO A 176 17.55 1.45 25.97
N ILE A 177 16.81 0.93 26.95
CA ILE A 177 17.34 0.00 27.95
C ILE A 177 17.42 -1.43 27.43
N ALA A 178 16.54 -1.81 26.50
CA ALA A 178 16.56 -3.10 25.83
C ALA A 178 16.12 -2.99 24.37
N GLY A 179 16.54 -3.95 23.54
CA GLY A 179 16.09 -4.04 22.16
C GLY A 179 16.24 -5.43 21.56
N ASN A 180 15.62 -5.62 20.40
CA ASN A 180 15.77 -6.83 19.57
C ASN A 180 15.45 -6.46 18.11
N MET A 181 15.83 -7.27 17.14
CA MET A 181 15.44 -7.06 15.75
C MET A 181 15.31 -8.36 14.96
N TYR A 182 14.46 -8.35 13.93
CA TYR A 182 14.47 -9.33 12.84
C TYR A 182 14.47 -8.61 11.50
N GLN A 183 14.55 -9.37 10.41
CA GLN A 183 14.35 -8.88 9.05
C GLN A 183 13.18 -9.62 8.41
N ALA A 184 12.43 -8.97 7.52
CA ALA A 184 11.43 -9.64 6.69
C ALA A 184 11.42 -9.07 5.28
N GLU A 185 11.10 -9.91 4.30
CA GLU A 185 10.81 -9.54 2.92
C GLU A 185 9.41 -10.01 2.54
N TYR A 186 8.96 -9.67 1.32
CA TYR A 186 7.60 -9.92 0.87
C TYR A 186 7.19 -11.40 0.93
N ASP A 187 5.96 -11.68 1.39
CA ASP A 187 5.25 -12.94 1.21
C ASP A 187 3.77 -12.71 0.88
N ASP A 188 3.02 -13.79 0.66
CA ASP A 188 1.60 -13.75 0.26
C ASP A 188 0.63 -13.23 1.35
N TYR A 189 1.09 -12.97 2.58
CA TYR A 189 0.29 -12.27 3.60
C TYR A 189 0.31 -10.75 3.40
N VAL A 190 1.35 -10.18 2.78
CA VAL A 190 1.47 -8.71 2.62
C VAL A 190 0.25 -8.08 1.91
N PRO A 191 -0.32 -8.65 0.83
CA PRO A 191 -1.56 -8.14 0.23
C PRO A 191 -2.79 -8.22 1.15
N ILE A 192 -2.84 -9.20 2.07
CA ILE A 192 -3.90 -9.32 3.08
C ILE A 192 -3.74 -8.24 4.15
N LEU A 193 -2.49 -7.95 4.54
CA LEU A 193 -2.18 -6.87 5.48
C LEU A 193 -2.54 -5.50 4.90
N TYR A 194 -2.26 -5.23 3.63
CA TYR A 194 -2.61 -3.95 3.00
C TYR A 194 -4.13 -3.76 3.01
N LYS A 195 -4.92 -4.77 2.64
CA LYS A 195 -6.39 -4.77 2.79
C LYS A 195 -6.87 -4.56 4.23
N GLN A 196 -6.13 -5.04 5.23
CA GLN A 196 -6.44 -4.76 6.63
C GLN A 196 -6.21 -3.27 6.97
N LEU A 197 -5.14 -2.67 6.45
CA LEU A 197 -4.76 -1.26 6.64
C LEU A 197 -5.58 -0.28 5.78
N GLU A 198 -6.52 -0.79 4.98
CA GLU A 198 -7.52 -0.04 4.20
C GLU A 198 -8.93 -0.14 4.84
N GLY A 199 -9.02 -0.50 6.12
CA GLY A 199 -10.20 -1.12 6.73
C GLY A 199 -11.50 -0.31 6.71
N ILE A 200 -12.57 -0.94 6.20
CA ILE A 200 -13.98 -0.48 6.17
C ILE A 200 -14.12 0.99 5.72
N LEU A 201 -13.48 1.31 4.60
CA LEU A 201 -13.98 2.32 3.68
C LEU A 201 -13.86 1.77 2.26
N LEU A 202 -14.98 1.72 1.53
CA LEU A 202 -14.95 1.59 0.08
C LEU A 202 -14.11 2.76 -0.46
N CYS A 203 -12.97 2.44 -1.07
CA CYS A 203 -12.07 3.36 -1.80
C CYS A 203 -11.82 4.75 -1.20
N VAL A 204 -10.75 4.92 -0.39
CA VAL A 204 -9.67 5.90 -0.70
C VAL A 204 -8.35 5.54 0.03
N VAL A 205 -7.20 5.92 -0.55
CA VAL A 205 -5.82 6.00 -0.01
C VAL A 205 -5.13 4.77 0.62
N GLY A 206 -4.42 4.03 -0.23
CA GLY A 206 -3.21 3.24 0.10
C GLY A 206 -1.97 3.59 -0.73
N PHE A 207 -2.13 4.42 -1.78
CA PHE A 207 -1.05 4.97 -2.60
C PHE A 207 -0.92 6.45 -2.28
N SER A 208 0.30 6.97 -2.10
CA SER A 208 0.47 8.44 -2.17
C SER A 208 0.28 8.89 -3.62
N LEU A 209 -0.04 10.17 -3.84
CA LEU A 209 -0.14 10.74 -5.18
C LEU A 209 1.12 10.48 -6.03
N GLY A 210 2.30 10.47 -5.39
CA GLY A 210 3.57 10.15 -6.06
C GLY A 210 3.74 8.67 -6.40
N ASP A 211 3.03 7.76 -5.73
CA ASP A 211 3.05 6.32 -6.05
C ASP A 211 2.09 6.01 -7.21
N VAL A 212 0.93 6.68 -7.27
CA VAL A 212 0.05 6.65 -8.46
C VAL A 212 0.81 7.20 -9.67
N GLU A 213 1.37 8.42 -9.56
CA GLU A 213 2.17 9.04 -10.63
C GLU A 213 3.35 8.14 -11.08
N SER A 214 4.05 7.51 -10.14
CA SER A 214 5.15 6.57 -10.41
C SER A 214 4.68 5.34 -11.19
N GLU A 215 3.62 4.67 -10.74
CA GLU A 215 3.11 3.47 -11.42
C GLU A 215 2.50 3.81 -12.80
N PHE A 216 1.88 4.99 -12.96
CA PHE A 216 1.38 5.47 -14.24
C PHE A 216 2.50 5.75 -15.26
N LYS A 217 3.63 6.31 -14.82
CA LYS A 217 4.83 6.51 -15.64
C LYS A 217 5.49 5.19 -16.01
N LYS A 218 5.61 4.27 -15.04
CA LYS A 218 6.15 2.91 -15.22
C LYS A 218 5.30 2.08 -16.19
N ALA A 219 3.97 2.17 -16.08
CA ALA A 219 3.01 1.54 -16.98
C ALA A 219 2.85 2.26 -18.33
N LYS A 220 3.53 3.41 -18.54
CA LYS A 220 3.42 4.28 -19.73
C LYS A 220 1.98 4.67 -20.07
N ILE A 221 1.20 5.00 -19.05
CA ILE A 221 -0.13 5.58 -19.18
C ILE A 221 0.00 7.11 -19.16
N GLU A 222 0.88 7.62 -18.29
CA GLU A 222 1.45 8.97 -18.43
C GLU A 222 2.80 8.86 -19.19
N PRO A 223 3.08 9.69 -20.22
CA PRO A 223 2.19 10.71 -20.82
C PRO A 223 1.35 10.16 -22.00
N ASP A 224 1.44 8.88 -22.35
CA ASP A 224 0.95 8.37 -23.64
C ASP A 224 -0.59 8.51 -23.81
N ILE A 225 -1.35 8.31 -22.73
CA ILE A 225 -2.83 8.26 -22.72
C ILE A 225 -3.41 9.47 -21.99
N ILE A 226 -2.81 9.87 -20.87
CA ILE A 226 -3.20 11.02 -20.07
C ILE A 226 -1.98 11.89 -19.80
N ASP A 227 -2.15 13.21 -19.70
CA ASP A 227 -1.02 14.15 -19.49
C ASP A 227 -0.55 14.20 -18.03
N LYS A 228 -1.38 13.74 -17.09
CA LYS A 228 -1.12 13.70 -15.66
C LYS A 228 -1.98 12.62 -15.01
N ALA A 229 -1.41 11.82 -14.11
CA ALA A 229 -2.17 10.91 -13.26
C ALA A 229 -3.26 11.66 -12.44
N PRO A 230 -4.49 11.12 -12.32
CA PRO A 230 -5.54 11.72 -11.51
C PRO A 230 -5.26 11.59 -10.02
N ILE A 231 -6.01 12.36 -9.23
CA ILE A 231 -5.84 12.45 -7.77
C ILE A 231 -6.84 11.59 -6.98
N GLU A 232 -7.86 11.05 -7.65
CA GLU A 232 -8.84 10.10 -7.12
C GLU A 232 -8.76 8.78 -7.93
N LYS A 233 -9.26 7.68 -7.35
CA LYS A 233 -9.45 6.40 -8.07
C LYS A 233 -10.93 6.22 -8.43
N ILE A 234 -11.21 5.42 -9.45
CA ILE A 234 -12.51 4.75 -9.60
C ILE A 234 -12.41 3.34 -9.03
N GLU A 235 -13.51 2.84 -8.49
CA GLU A 235 -13.68 1.42 -8.22
C GLU A 235 -14.26 0.75 -9.47
N VAL A 236 -13.68 -0.38 -9.88
CA VAL A 236 -14.22 -1.25 -10.93
C VAL A 236 -14.42 -2.63 -10.31
N LYS A 237 -15.58 -3.25 -10.52
CA LYS A 237 -15.86 -4.62 -10.09
C LYS A 237 -16.32 -5.50 -11.25
N TYR A 238 -15.65 -6.62 -11.45
CA TYR A 238 -16.13 -7.71 -12.30
C TYR A 238 -16.71 -8.81 -11.40
N GLY A 239 -18.04 -8.78 -11.23
CA GLY A 239 -18.72 -9.56 -10.20
C GLY A 239 -18.11 -9.27 -8.81
N ASN A 240 -17.67 -10.30 -8.11
CA ASN A 240 -17.07 -10.16 -6.78
C ASN A 240 -15.59 -9.69 -6.79
N LYS A 241 -14.99 -9.41 -7.95
CA LYS A 241 -13.59 -8.99 -8.07
C LYS A 241 -13.46 -7.49 -8.26
N VAL A 242 -13.04 -6.79 -7.20
CA VAL A 242 -12.53 -5.41 -7.28
C VAL A 242 -11.23 -5.40 -8.10
N VAL A 243 -11.04 -4.37 -8.93
CA VAL A 243 -9.89 -4.23 -9.82
C VAL A 243 -9.00 -3.07 -9.36
N ASP A 244 -7.77 -3.41 -8.99
CA ASP A 244 -6.72 -2.46 -8.60
C ASP A 244 -5.63 -2.33 -9.68
N LEU A 245 -4.76 -1.33 -9.51
CA LEU A 245 -3.60 -1.11 -10.38
C LEU A 245 -2.75 -2.38 -10.49
N GLY A 246 -2.53 -2.85 -11.72
CA GLY A 246 -1.77 -4.08 -12.00
C GLY A 246 -2.53 -5.38 -11.76
N THR A 247 -3.83 -5.33 -11.45
CA THR A 247 -4.66 -6.54 -11.36
C THR A 247 -4.74 -7.25 -12.69
N GLU A 248 -4.40 -8.53 -12.67
CA GLU A 248 -4.51 -9.40 -13.84
C GLU A 248 -5.86 -10.13 -13.85
N LEU A 249 -6.60 -9.90 -14.93
CA LEU A 249 -7.89 -10.52 -15.23
C LEU A 249 -7.78 -11.31 -16.53
N THR A 250 -8.72 -12.23 -16.74
CA THR A 250 -8.93 -12.97 -17.99
C THR A 250 -10.16 -12.46 -18.74
N PRO A 251 -10.26 -12.66 -20.07
CA PRO A 251 -11.43 -12.26 -20.87
C PRO A 251 -12.75 -12.87 -20.41
N THR A 252 -12.72 -14.02 -19.75
CA THR A 252 -13.91 -14.65 -19.14
C THR A 252 -14.42 -13.86 -17.94
N GLU A 253 -13.52 -13.35 -17.10
CA GLU A 253 -13.87 -12.53 -15.94
C GLU A 253 -14.36 -11.15 -16.37
N THR A 254 -13.84 -10.62 -17.48
CA THR A 254 -14.20 -9.31 -18.02
C THR A 254 -15.23 -9.36 -19.15
N HIS A 255 -15.95 -10.48 -19.31
CA HIS A 255 -16.94 -10.63 -20.38
C HIS A 255 -18.17 -9.72 -20.17
N GLU A 256 -18.65 -9.68 -18.93
CA GLU A 256 -19.77 -8.85 -18.52
C GLU A 256 -19.36 -7.39 -18.30
N ILE A 257 -20.34 -6.49 -18.32
CA ILE A 257 -20.14 -5.07 -17.97
C ILE A 257 -19.79 -4.98 -16.48
N PRO A 258 -18.71 -4.30 -16.08
CA PRO A 258 -18.35 -4.13 -14.67
C PRO A 258 -19.28 -3.15 -13.96
N GLU A 259 -19.42 -3.31 -12.65
CA GLU A 259 -19.88 -2.22 -11.78
C GLU A 259 -18.76 -1.18 -11.67
N ILE A 260 -19.11 0.09 -11.70
CA ILE A 260 -18.16 1.21 -11.65
C ILE A 260 -18.67 2.20 -10.60
N HIS A 261 -17.82 2.59 -9.66
CA HIS A 261 -18.10 3.66 -8.69
C HIS A 261 -17.01 4.72 -8.73
N TYR A 262 -17.39 5.97 -8.58
CA TYR A 262 -16.46 7.09 -8.51
C TYR A 262 -17.05 8.25 -7.73
N LYS A 263 -16.15 9.02 -7.12
CA LYS A 263 -16.52 10.26 -6.44
C LYS A 263 -17.10 11.26 -7.45
N HIS A 264 -18.31 11.73 -7.19
CA HIS A 264 -19.04 12.64 -8.06
C HIS A 264 -19.61 13.83 -7.27
N GLU A 265 -19.88 14.93 -7.98
CA GLU A 265 -20.60 16.10 -7.49
C GLU A 265 -22.07 15.99 -7.93
N GLY A 266 -23.00 16.35 -7.04
CA GLY A 266 -24.43 16.31 -7.35
C GLY A 266 -24.80 17.31 -8.45
N GLY A 267 -25.63 16.88 -9.40
CA GLY A 267 -26.03 17.70 -10.56
C GLY A 267 -24.95 17.91 -11.64
N VAL A 268 -23.76 17.32 -11.50
CA VAL A 268 -22.72 17.31 -12.52
C VAL A 268 -22.85 16.06 -13.40
N LEU A 269 -22.52 16.21 -14.70
CA LEU A 269 -22.47 15.09 -15.64
C LEU A 269 -21.03 14.63 -15.91
N TYR A 270 -20.89 13.34 -16.23
CA TYR A 270 -19.61 12.68 -16.44
C TYR A 270 -19.55 11.90 -17.75
N THR A 271 -18.34 11.68 -18.24
CA THR A 271 -18.04 10.76 -19.33
C THR A 271 -17.11 9.65 -18.82
N LEU A 272 -17.52 8.39 -19.04
CA LEU A 272 -16.74 7.18 -18.78
C LEU A 272 -16.13 6.65 -20.07
N VAL A 273 -14.86 6.27 -20.02
CA VAL A 273 -14.13 5.66 -21.14
C VAL A 273 -13.39 4.42 -20.66
N LEU A 274 -13.49 3.31 -21.40
CA LEU A 274 -12.57 2.16 -21.29
C LEU A 274 -11.75 2.04 -22.58
N THR A 275 -10.42 2.04 -22.44
CA THR A 275 -9.50 2.12 -23.58
C THR A 275 -8.33 1.12 -23.47
N ASP A 276 -7.95 0.50 -24.59
CA ASP A 276 -6.77 -0.36 -24.75
C ASP A 276 -5.71 0.39 -25.57
N PRO A 277 -4.58 0.82 -24.98
CA PRO A 277 -3.54 1.59 -25.66
C PRO A 277 -2.53 0.71 -26.42
N ASP A 278 -2.64 -0.62 -26.33
CA ASP A 278 -1.70 -1.58 -26.92
C ASP A 278 -2.15 -2.08 -28.31
N VAL A 279 -3.30 -1.58 -28.82
CA VAL A 279 -3.90 -1.93 -30.12
C VAL A 279 -4.24 -0.71 -30.99
N PRO A 280 -3.70 -0.57 -32.23
CA PRO A 280 -2.88 -1.53 -32.96
C PRO A 280 -1.38 -1.16 -32.97
N ARG A 281 -0.50 -2.17 -32.96
CA ARG A 281 0.96 -2.01 -33.15
C ARG A 281 1.27 -1.88 -34.66
N ARG A 282 2.25 -1.12 -35.18
CA ARG A 282 3.36 -0.31 -34.62
C ARG A 282 3.35 1.14 -35.19
N GLY A 283 3.94 2.11 -34.47
CA GLY A 283 4.56 3.33 -35.02
C GLY A 283 3.67 4.55 -35.38
N GLY A 284 3.26 5.37 -34.41
CA GLY A 284 2.60 6.68 -34.63
C GLY A 284 1.53 7.04 -33.58
N TYR A 285 1.17 8.32 -33.43
CA TYR A 285 0.18 8.79 -32.44
C TYR A 285 -1.28 8.39 -32.79
N ASN A 286 -2.17 8.34 -31.79
CA ASN A 286 -3.59 7.93 -31.85
C ASN A 286 -3.77 6.40 -32.10
N ARG A 287 -3.60 5.59 -31.04
CA ARG A 287 -3.58 4.11 -31.10
C ARG A 287 -4.36 3.43 -29.98
N GLU A 288 -5.45 4.05 -29.58
CA GLU A 288 -6.36 3.42 -28.63
C GLU A 288 -7.41 2.57 -29.35
N PHE A 289 -7.79 1.45 -28.75
CA PHE A 289 -9.03 0.73 -29.05
C PHE A 289 -10.07 1.08 -27.99
N ARG A 290 -11.20 1.65 -28.42
CA ARG A 290 -12.31 2.06 -27.56
C ARG A 290 -13.20 0.87 -27.21
N HIS A 291 -13.04 0.35 -26.00
CA HIS A 291 -13.81 -0.77 -25.47
C HIS A 291 -15.19 -0.34 -24.96
N TRP A 292 -15.29 0.81 -24.29
CA TRP A 292 -16.55 1.37 -23.79
C TRP A 292 -16.46 2.90 -23.80
N LEU A 293 -17.57 3.59 -24.12
CA LEU A 293 -17.66 5.05 -24.01
C LEU A 293 -19.11 5.44 -23.73
N VAL A 294 -19.33 6.12 -22.60
CA VAL A 294 -20.64 6.62 -22.17
C VAL A 294 -20.49 8.07 -21.73
N GLY A 295 -21.20 8.98 -22.38
CA GLY A 295 -21.24 10.41 -22.03
C GLY A 295 -22.50 10.76 -21.26
N ASN A 296 -22.63 12.01 -20.80
CA ASN A 296 -23.84 12.53 -20.15
C ASN A 296 -24.32 11.69 -18.95
N ILE A 297 -23.41 11.01 -18.24
CA ILE A 297 -23.74 10.19 -17.07
C ILE A 297 -24.15 11.13 -15.93
N PRO A 298 -25.38 11.04 -15.38
CA PRO A 298 -25.76 11.81 -14.22
C PRO A 298 -25.17 11.18 -12.95
N GLU A 299 -24.34 11.94 -12.23
CA GLU A 299 -23.67 11.45 -11.02
C GLU A 299 -22.87 10.18 -11.33
N GLU A 300 -23.02 9.07 -10.59
CA GLU A 300 -22.42 7.78 -10.96
C GLU A 300 -23.35 6.84 -11.76
N ASN A 301 -24.56 7.28 -12.14
CA ASN A 301 -25.59 6.41 -12.72
C ASN A 301 -25.37 6.13 -14.22
N ILE A 302 -24.39 5.29 -14.54
CA ILE A 302 -23.98 4.94 -15.92
C ILE A 302 -25.13 4.39 -16.75
N ALA A 303 -26.09 3.68 -16.14
CA ALA A 303 -27.28 3.16 -16.84
C ALA A 303 -28.22 4.25 -17.40
N LYS A 304 -28.09 5.50 -16.92
CA LYS A 304 -28.77 6.69 -17.48
C LYS A 304 -27.90 7.50 -18.44
N GLY A 305 -26.62 7.14 -18.61
CA GLY A 305 -25.71 7.80 -19.52
C GLY A 305 -25.99 7.47 -21.00
N GLU A 306 -25.49 8.32 -21.88
CA GLU A 306 -25.59 8.16 -23.32
C GLU A 306 -24.46 7.26 -23.84
N VAL A 307 -24.79 6.03 -24.24
CA VAL A 307 -23.82 5.06 -24.76
C VAL A 307 -23.34 5.48 -26.16
N LEU A 308 -22.10 5.97 -26.25
CA LEU A 308 -21.45 6.35 -27.51
C LEU A 308 -20.71 5.17 -28.16
N ALA A 309 -20.22 4.24 -27.36
CA ALA A 309 -19.75 2.93 -27.82
C ALA A 309 -20.14 1.88 -26.79
N GLU A 310 -20.87 0.84 -27.20
CA GLU A 310 -21.25 -0.30 -26.36
C GLU A 310 -20.03 -0.95 -25.70
N TYR A 311 -20.21 -1.56 -24.53
CA TYR A 311 -19.14 -2.29 -23.85
C TYR A 311 -18.70 -3.51 -24.69
N VAL A 312 -17.40 -3.63 -24.91
CA VAL A 312 -16.73 -4.84 -25.43
C VAL A 312 -15.69 -5.23 -24.40
N GLY A 313 -15.78 -6.45 -23.88
CA GLY A 313 -14.84 -6.93 -22.86
C GLY A 313 -13.37 -6.94 -23.34
N PRO A 314 -12.40 -6.69 -22.44
CA PRO A 314 -10.98 -6.99 -22.66
C PRO A 314 -10.76 -8.37 -23.28
N ALA A 315 -10.21 -8.38 -24.49
CA ALA A 315 -9.98 -9.59 -25.29
C ALA A 315 -8.74 -9.39 -26.17
N PRO A 316 -7.53 -9.35 -25.58
CA PRO A 316 -6.32 -9.09 -26.34
C PRO A 316 -6.06 -10.23 -27.35
N PRO A 317 -5.57 -9.92 -28.58
CA PRO A 317 -5.35 -10.94 -29.60
C PRO A 317 -4.38 -12.04 -29.16
N LYS A 318 -4.54 -13.26 -29.71
CA LYS A 318 -3.62 -14.36 -29.42
C LYS A 318 -2.17 -13.95 -29.76
N ASN A 319 -1.23 -14.29 -28.89
CA ASN A 319 0.21 -14.02 -29.01
C ASN A 319 0.65 -12.54 -28.96
N THR A 320 -0.20 -11.59 -28.51
CA THR A 320 0.24 -10.20 -28.27
C THR A 320 0.73 -9.92 -26.85
N GLY A 321 0.59 -10.88 -25.93
CA GLY A 321 0.96 -10.74 -24.52
C GLY A 321 -0.09 -9.98 -23.70
N LYS A 322 0.31 -9.46 -22.52
CA LYS A 322 -0.57 -8.67 -21.65
C LYS A 322 -0.90 -7.32 -22.31
N HIS A 323 -2.12 -6.85 -22.12
CA HIS A 323 -2.58 -5.54 -22.60
C HIS A 323 -3.05 -4.72 -21.40
N ARG A 324 -2.81 -3.41 -21.48
CA ARG A 324 -3.31 -2.44 -20.52
C ARG A 324 -4.77 -2.12 -20.87
N TYR A 325 -5.60 -1.95 -19.85
CA TYR A 325 -6.98 -1.52 -20.00
C TYR A 325 -7.21 -0.40 -18.99
N VAL A 326 -7.45 0.80 -19.49
CA VAL A 326 -7.55 2.01 -18.66
C VAL A 326 -9.00 2.49 -18.68
N PHE A 327 -9.62 2.54 -17.50
CA PHE A 327 -10.88 3.24 -17.31
C PHE A 327 -10.60 4.67 -16.89
N LEU A 328 -11.30 5.64 -17.46
CA LEU A 328 -11.13 7.07 -17.19
C LEU A 328 -12.49 7.74 -16.98
N ILE A 329 -12.63 8.56 -15.94
CA ILE A 329 -13.77 9.44 -15.71
C ILE A 329 -13.37 10.90 -15.95
N TYR A 330 -14.17 11.59 -16.77
CA TYR A 330 -14.04 13.00 -17.06
C TYR A 330 -15.29 13.77 -16.63
N LYS A 331 -15.12 15.00 -16.17
CA LYS A 331 -16.17 15.93 -15.72
C LYS A 331 -16.65 16.82 -16.87
N GLN A 332 -17.97 17.01 -16.98
CA GLN A 332 -18.60 17.88 -17.99
C GLN A 332 -19.05 19.21 -17.37
N ASN A 333 -18.15 20.19 -17.28
CA ASN A 333 -18.44 21.49 -16.65
C ASN A 333 -19.48 22.34 -17.38
N GLN A 334 -19.67 22.07 -18.67
CA GLN A 334 -20.67 22.66 -19.56
C GLN A 334 -22.07 22.00 -19.47
N GLY A 335 -22.24 21.01 -18.58
CA GLY A 335 -23.49 20.25 -18.48
C GLY A 335 -23.62 19.19 -19.59
N ALA A 336 -24.81 19.06 -20.17
CA ALA A 336 -25.10 18.06 -21.19
C ALA A 336 -24.42 18.40 -22.53
N ILE A 337 -23.71 17.42 -23.09
CA ILE A 337 -22.95 17.55 -24.34
C ILE A 337 -23.72 16.85 -25.45
N THR A 338 -23.89 17.52 -26.59
CA THR A 338 -24.38 16.88 -27.82
C THR A 338 -23.21 16.21 -28.54
N PHE A 339 -23.04 14.90 -28.34
CA PHE A 339 -21.96 14.14 -28.98
C PHE A 339 -22.27 13.82 -30.45
N ASP A 340 -21.55 14.43 -31.39
CA ASP A 340 -21.58 14.12 -32.83
C ASP A 340 -20.80 12.84 -33.22
N GLU A 341 -20.19 12.12 -32.26
CA GLU A 341 -19.54 10.83 -32.52
C GLU A 341 -20.48 9.80 -33.16
N ARG A 342 -19.94 8.93 -34.02
CA ARG A 342 -20.69 7.74 -34.44
C ARG A 342 -20.93 6.83 -33.24
N ARG A 343 -22.20 6.49 -32.97
CA ARG A 343 -22.59 5.46 -32.00
C ARG A 343 -22.09 4.08 -32.48
N LEU A 344 -21.32 3.37 -31.65
CA LEU A 344 -20.67 2.10 -32.03
C LEU A 344 -21.27 0.91 -31.28
N SER A 345 -21.69 -0.10 -32.03
CA SER A 345 -22.09 -1.40 -31.50
C SER A 345 -20.89 -2.28 -31.13
N THR A 346 -21.13 -3.40 -30.45
CA THR A 346 -20.17 -4.49 -30.23
C THR A 346 -19.51 -5.00 -31.53
N TRP A 347 -20.20 -4.90 -32.67
CA TRP A 347 -19.73 -5.35 -33.98
C TRP A 347 -18.82 -4.36 -34.72
N ASP A 348 -18.78 -3.08 -34.31
CA ASP A 348 -18.01 -2.00 -34.96
C ASP A 348 -16.49 -2.03 -34.64
N GLY A 349 -15.90 -3.22 -34.54
CA GLY A 349 -14.51 -3.44 -34.12
C GLY A 349 -13.44 -2.81 -35.01
N SER A 350 -13.77 -2.36 -36.23
CA SER A 350 -12.84 -1.60 -37.08
C SER A 350 -12.85 -0.10 -36.76
N GLN A 351 -14.02 0.44 -36.39
CA GLN A 351 -14.28 1.85 -36.06
C GLN A 351 -13.86 2.19 -34.62
N ARG A 352 -13.74 1.19 -33.75
CA ARG A 352 -13.20 1.33 -32.38
C ARG A 352 -11.69 1.61 -32.32
N LYS A 353 -10.96 1.35 -33.40
CA LYS A 353 -9.49 1.52 -33.50
C LYS A 353 -9.10 2.97 -33.82
N ARG A 354 -7.87 3.35 -33.45
CA ARG A 354 -7.31 4.70 -33.65
C ARG A 354 -8.10 5.79 -32.89
N PHE A 355 -8.76 5.39 -31.80
CA PHE A 355 -9.28 6.36 -30.85
C PHE A 355 -8.11 7.16 -30.24
N SER A 356 -8.44 8.30 -29.66
CA SER A 356 -7.55 9.08 -28.82
C SER A 356 -8.40 9.75 -27.75
N ILE A 357 -8.22 9.37 -26.49
CA ILE A 357 -8.98 10.00 -25.40
C ILE A 357 -8.64 11.48 -25.27
N LYS A 358 -7.37 11.86 -25.45
CA LYS A 358 -6.94 13.28 -25.43
C LYS A 358 -7.72 14.13 -26.43
N LYS A 359 -7.77 13.72 -27.70
CA LYS A 359 -8.52 14.45 -28.73
C LYS A 359 -10.02 14.48 -28.48
N PHE A 360 -10.58 13.43 -27.89
CA PHE A 360 -11.98 13.39 -27.51
C PHE A 360 -12.27 14.37 -26.36
N ALA A 361 -11.44 14.39 -25.32
CA ALA A 361 -11.52 15.32 -24.20
C ALA A 361 -11.33 16.78 -24.65
N GLU A 362 -10.35 17.05 -25.52
CA GLU A 362 -10.14 18.35 -26.17
C GLU A 362 -11.37 18.79 -26.98
N LYS A 363 -11.86 17.93 -27.89
CA LYS A 363 -13.02 18.22 -28.77
C LYS A 363 -14.26 18.62 -28.00
N TYR A 364 -14.51 17.98 -26.86
CA TYR A 364 -15.71 18.20 -26.05
C TYR A 364 -15.47 19.03 -24.79
N ASN A 365 -14.29 19.64 -24.63
CA ASN A 365 -13.92 20.46 -23.46
C ASN A 365 -14.20 19.72 -22.13
N LEU A 366 -13.67 18.52 -21.99
CA LEU A 366 -13.81 17.72 -20.77
C LEU A 366 -12.73 18.10 -19.74
N GLU A 367 -13.10 18.24 -18.46
CA GLU A 367 -12.12 18.39 -17.38
C GLU A 367 -11.72 17.00 -16.87
N GLY A 368 -10.41 16.74 -16.79
CA GLY A 368 -9.87 15.52 -16.19
C GLY A 368 -8.78 14.82 -17.01
N PRO A 369 -8.57 13.51 -16.79
CA PRO A 369 -9.40 12.63 -15.96
C PRO A 369 -9.38 13.06 -14.50
N ILE A 370 -10.53 12.99 -13.84
CA ILE A 370 -10.63 13.27 -12.39
C ILE A 370 -10.40 12.01 -11.55
N ALA A 371 -10.65 10.84 -12.13
CA ALA A 371 -10.44 9.54 -11.52
C ALA A 371 -10.19 8.47 -12.59
N ASP A 372 -9.43 7.42 -12.24
CA ASP A 372 -9.19 6.28 -13.14
C ASP A 372 -9.04 4.92 -12.43
N SER A 373 -8.96 3.87 -13.24
CA SER A 373 -8.36 2.59 -12.85
C SER A 373 -7.52 2.03 -14.01
N SER A 374 -6.29 1.61 -13.70
CA SER A 374 -5.36 1.03 -14.66
C SER A 374 -5.21 -0.48 -14.48
N THR A 375 -5.94 -1.24 -15.29
CA THR A 375 -5.93 -2.71 -15.27
C THR A 375 -4.84 -3.24 -16.20
N ILE A 376 -4.17 -4.34 -15.85
CA ILE A 376 -3.24 -5.06 -16.74
C ILE A 376 -3.81 -6.45 -17.00
N CYS A 377 -4.65 -6.59 -18.02
CA CYS A 377 -5.27 -7.88 -18.35
C CYS A 377 -4.24 -8.82 -18.99
N ALA A 378 -4.24 -10.08 -18.53
CA ALA A 378 -3.26 -11.08 -18.93
C ALA A 378 -3.93 -12.21 -19.71
N MET A 379 -3.28 -12.62 -20.81
CA MET A 379 -3.62 -13.85 -21.51
C MET A 379 -2.42 -14.78 -21.54
N PHE A 380 -2.64 -16.01 -21.08
CA PHE A 380 -1.83 -17.17 -21.43
C PHE A 380 -2.53 -17.95 -22.55
N ASP A 381 -1.73 -18.77 -23.23
CA ASP A 381 -2.14 -19.45 -24.44
C ASP A 381 -3.32 -20.42 -24.23
N LYS A 382 -4.17 -20.56 -25.27
CA LYS A 382 -4.89 -21.82 -25.47
C LYS A 382 -3.84 -22.91 -25.74
N VAL A 383 -3.56 -23.72 -24.74
CA VAL A 383 -2.97 -25.06 -24.90
C VAL A 383 -4.11 -26.01 -25.26
N GLY A 384 -4.19 -26.43 -26.52
CA GLY A 384 -5.26 -27.30 -27.04
C GLY A 384 -6.51 -26.53 -27.48
#